data_AF-A0A7S1X278-F1
#
_entry.id   AF-A0A7S1X278-F1
#
_cell.length_a   1.000
_cell.length_b   1.000
_cell.length_c   1.000
_cell.angle_alpha   90.00
_cell.angle_beta   90.00
_cell.angle_gamma   90.00
#
_symmetry.space_group_name_H-M   'P 1'
#
loop_
_entity.id
_entity.type
_entity.pdbx_description
1 polymer ?
#
loop_
_entity_poly.entity_id
_entity_poly.type
_entity_poly.pdbx_seq_one_letter_code
_entity_poly.pdbx_strand_id
1 'polypeptide(L)'
;MVVDKMTGKLKGTAFVEFEAAEAAERCAGASKVKAGDKRSGVTLNGTPLLIDVALTQDGARNLATQRAEAGGKADKRNLHLSKEGVIKAGSEAWEKISAGDKAKRERAVEERKAKLKNPNMYCSTTRLLIRNVPKDYDEGALRGLCTKLVKERAQKAKPQIKHAKILMDTGDGSAAPKSRGRAFVEFEDAEHALVCLRQMNNNPTAFGPAARPIVEFAVEDARLKRKMALKATNRGAKKKGEEAEE
;
A
#
# COMPACT_ATOMS: atom_id res chain seq x y z
N MET A 1 -17.63 18.25 5.32
CA MET A 1 -17.53 16.91 4.67
C MET A 1 -16.19 16.26 5.01
N VAL A 2 -16.13 14.93 5.10
CA VAL A 2 -14.90 14.22 5.47
C VAL A 2 -14.04 13.97 4.23
N VAL A 3 -12.79 14.44 4.28
CA VAL A 3 -11.79 14.23 3.23
C VAL A 3 -10.79 13.17 3.68
N ASP A 4 -10.42 12.28 2.77
CA ASP A 4 -9.29 11.41 2.96
C ASP A 4 -7.98 12.19 2.86
N LYS A 5 -7.26 12.31 3.99
CA LYS A 5 -6.02 13.09 4.08
C LYS A 5 -4.91 12.62 3.11
N MET A 6 -4.94 11.36 2.67
CA MET A 6 -3.91 10.80 1.80
C MET A 6 -4.22 11.06 0.32
N THR A 7 -5.48 10.91 -0.07
CA THR A 7 -5.90 11.02 -1.47
C THR A 7 -6.50 12.37 -1.85
N GLY A 8 -6.90 13.19 -0.85
CA GLY A 8 -7.58 14.47 -1.05
C GLY A 8 -9.03 14.35 -1.52
N LYS A 9 -9.59 13.13 -1.57
CA LYS A 9 -10.96 12.89 -2.07
C LYS A 9 -11.97 12.86 -0.93
N LEU A 10 -13.21 13.23 -1.23
CA LEU A 10 -14.35 13.11 -0.32
C LEU A 10 -14.62 11.63 -0.02
N LYS A 11 -14.84 11.29 1.25
CA LYS A 11 -15.10 9.91 1.70
C LYS A 11 -16.56 9.47 1.52
N GLY A 12 -17.44 10.37 1.06
CA GLY A 12 -18.89 10.12 1.05
C GLY A 12 -19.53 10.19 2.44
N THR A 13 -18.82 10.75 3.43
CA THR A 13 -19.33 10.98 4.79
C THR A 13 -19.18 12.46 5.18
N ALA A 14 -20.02 12.92 6.11
CA ALA A 14 -19.99 14.28 6.63
C ALA A 14 -20.40 14.29 8.11
N PHE A 15 -19.99 15.34 8.82
CA PHE A 15 -20.54 15.68 10.12
C PHE A 15 -21.46 16.87 9.92
N VAL A 16 -22.61 16.83 10.60
CA VAL A 16 -23.60 17.90 10.64
C VAL A 16 -23.80 18.24 12.11
N GLU A 17 -23.72 19.52 12.43
CA GLU A 17 -23.97 20.04 13.77
C GLU A 17 -25.40 20.59 13.80
N PHE A 18 -26.15 20.23 14.83
CA PHE A 18 -27.51 20.72 15.08
C PHE A 18 -27.46 21.66 16.26
N GLU A 19 -28.27 22.71 16.21
CA GLU A 19 -28.42 23.65 17.34
C GLU A 19 -29.07 22.96 18.56
N ALA A 20 -30.04 22.08 18.32
CA ALA A 20 -30.72 21.31 19.37
C ALA A 20 -30.33 19.82 19.33
N ALA A 21 -29.98 19.26 20.49
CA ALA A 21 -29.63 17.84 20.63
C ALA A 21 -30.77 16.91 20.17
N GLU A 22 -32.02 17.26 20.52
CA GLU A 22 -33.21 16.50 20.13
C GLU A 22 -33.38 16.42 18.60
N ALA A 23 -32.98 17.46 17.86
CA ALA A 23 -33.06 17.47 16.41
C ALA A 23 -32.06 16.49 15.79
N ALA A 24 -30.84 16.39 16.35
CA ALA A 24 -29.85 15.42 15.93
C ALA A 24 -30.33 13.98 16.16
N GLU A 25 -30.92 13.70 17.32
CA GLU A 25 -31.46 12.37 17.65
C GLU A 25 -32.63 11.98 16.75
N ARG A 26 -33.57 12.91 16.51
CA ARG A 26 -34.68 12.69 15.57
C ARG A 26 -34.18 12.43 14.16
N CYS A 27 -33.16 13.15 13.70
CA CYS A 27 -32.55 12.96 12.39
C CYS A 27 -31.89 11.57 12.27
N ALA A 28 -31.11 11.17 13.27
CA ALA A 28 -30.52 9.82 13.31
C ALA A 28 -31.59 8.74 13.32
N GLY A 29 -32.66 8.91 14.11
CA GLY A 29 -33.81 8.01 14.15
C GLY A 29 -34.55 7.89 12.82
N ALA A 30 -34.72 9.00 12.09
CA ALA A 30 -35.39 9.04 10.80
C ALA A 30 -34.63 8.28 9.69
N SER A 31 -33.32 8.05 9.84
CA SER A 31 -32.54 7.24 8.89
C SER A 31 -32.74 5.72 9.06
N LYS A 32 -33.26 5.28 10.22
CA LYS A 32 -33.42 3.85 10.57
C LYS A 32 -34.76 3.27 10.09
N VAL A 33 -35.12 3.56 8.84
CA VAL A 33 -36.34 3.02 8.21
C VAL A 33 -36.12 1.55 7.83
N LYS A 34 -36.97 0.65 8.33
CA LYS A 34 -36.94 -0.78 7.99
C LYS A 34 -37.79 -1.06 6.75
N ALA A 35 -37.53 -2.17 6.06
CA ALA A 35 -38.39 -2.64 4.98
C ALA A 35 -39.83 -2.84 5.49
N GLY A 36 -40.80 -2.18 4.84
CA GLY A 36 -42.22 -2.19 5.23
C GLY A 36 -42.70 -0.99 6.05
N ASP A 37 -41.81 -0.07 6.43
CA ASP A 37 -42.15 1.14 7.16
C ASP A 37 -42.71 2.22 6.20
N LYS A 38 -43.78 2.93 6.59
CA LYS A 38 -44.48 3.92 5.74
C LYS A 38 -43.71 5.24 5.60
N ARG A 39 -42.65 5.43 6.40
CA ARG A 39 -41.83 6.64 6.42
C ARG A 39 -40.76 6.57 5.33
N SER A 40 -40.62 7.64 4.54
CA SER A 40 -39.46 7.80 3.68
C SER A 40 -38.25 8.19 4.54
N GLY A 41 -37.16 7.42 4.46
CA GLY A 41 -35.93 7.75 5.15
C GLY A 41 -35.32 9.06 4.63
N VAL A 42 -34.28 9.55 5.31
CA VAL A 42 -33.54 10.73 4.84
C VAL A 42 -32.77 10.37 3.56
N THR A 43 -32.99 11.12 2.48
CA THR A 43 -32.29 10.93 1.20
C THR A 43 -31.62 12.21 0.74
N LEU A 44 -30.51 12.07 0.01
CA LEU A 44 -29.84 13.16 -0.69
C LEU A 44 -29.71 12.76 -2.16
N ASN A 45 -30.31 13.52 -3.06
CA ASN A 45 -30.34 13.23 -4.51
C ASN A 45 -30.79 11.79 -4.80
N GLY A 46 -31.83 11.31 -4.10
CA GLY A 46 -32.35 9.95 -4.23
C GLY A 46 -31.49 8.86 -3.57
N THR A 47 -30.35 9.21 -2.97
CA THR A 47 -29.51 8.25 -2.22
C THR A 47 -29.90 8.27 -0.74
N PRO A 48 -30.31 7.14 -0.15
CA PRO A 48 -30.59 7.07 1.29
C PRO A 48 -29.33 7.32 2.11
N LEU A 49 -29.45 8.14 3.15
CA LEU A 49 -28.36 8.46 4.06
C LEU A 49 -28.39 7.54 5.28
N LEU A 50 -27.20 7.07 5.69
CA LEU A 50 -26.98 6.46 7.00
C LEU A 50 -26.58 7.56 7.97
N ILE A 51 -27.39 7.78 9.01
CA ILE A 51 -27.20 8.87 9.98
C ILE A 51 -27.10 8.27 11.37
N ASP A 52 -25.97 8.53 12.03
CA ASP A 52 -25.71 8.13 13.41
C ASP A 52 -25.27 9.36 14.22
N VAL A 53 -25.52 9.33 15.52
CA VAL A 53 -25.02 10.35 16.45
C VAL A 53 -23.50 10.31 16.46
N ALA A 54 -22.87 11.47 16.30
CA ALA A 54 -21.43 11.58 16.29
C ALA A 54 -20.85 11.25 17.68
N LEU A 55 -19.76 10.49 17.69
CA LEU A 55 -19.00 10.23 18.91
C LEU A 55 -18.07 11.40 19.23
N THR A 56 -17.76 11.57 20.53
CA THR A 56 -16.66 12.43 20.96
C THR A 56 -15.32 11.89 20.45
N GLN A 57 -14.26 12.72 20.49
CA GLN A 57 -12.92 12.31 20.08
C GLN A 57 -12.44 11.06 20.85
N ASP A 58 -12.69 11.00 22.16
CA ASP A 58 -12.30 9.86 22.99
C ASP A 58 -13.19 8.65 22.73
N GLY A 59 -14.51 8.85 22.53
CA GLY A 59 -15.40 7.78 22.09
C GLY A 59 -14.97 7.16 20.77
N ALA A 60 -14.52 7.97 19.82
CA ALA A 60 -13.99 7.51 18.55
C ALA A 60 -12.66 6.73 18.69
N ARG A 61 -11.76 7.16 19.58
CA ARG A 61 -10.51 6.44 19.89
C ARG A 61 -10.77 5.09 20.54
N ASN A 62 -11.69 5.04 21.49
CA ASN A 62 -12.06 3.80 22.18
C ASN A 62 -12.70 2.80 21.21
N LEU A 63 -13.63 3.27 20.37
CA LEU A 63 -14.25 2.41 19.35
C LEU A 63 -13.24 1.91 18.31
N ALA A 64 -12.25 2.73 17.93
CA ALA A 64 -11.18 2.31 17.03
C ALA A 64 -10.31 1.21 17.66
N THR A 65 -10.00 1.33 18.95
CA THR A 65 -9.23 0.34 19.71
C THR A 65 -10.00 -0.98 19.81
N GLN A 66 -11.26 -0.93 20.23
CA GLN A 66 -12.14 -2.11 20.29
C GLN A 66 -12.29 -2.78 18.93
N ARG A 67 -12.41 -1.99 17.85
CA ARG A 67 -12.44 -2.54 16.48
C ARG A 67 -11.11 -3.20 16.11
N ALA A 68 -9.97 -2.64 16.48
CA ALA A 68 -8.68 -3.27 16.22
C ALA A 68 -8.54 -4.60 16.97
N GLU A 69 -8.95 -4.62 18.25
CA GLU A 69 -8.99 -5.83 19.09
C GLU A 69 -9.96 -6.89 18.54
N ALA A 70 -11.11 -6.45 18.02
CA ALA A 70 -12.10 -7.31 17.39
C ALA A 70 -11.76 -7.72 15.93
N GLY A 71 -10.55 -7.41 15.44
CA GLY A 71 -10.13 -7.77 14.08
C GLY A 71 -10.91 -7.03 12.97
N GLY A 72 -11.36 -5.81 13.25
CA GLY A 72 -12.10 -4.95 12.33
C GLY A 72 -11.42 -4.83 10.97
N LYS A 73 -12.22 -4.72 9.90
CA LYS A 73 -11.74 -4.75 8.50
C LYS A 73 -10.61 -3.73 8.29
N ALA A 74 -9.37 -4.23 8.21
CA ALA A 74 -8.20 -3.43 7.88
C ALA A 74 -8.41 -2.70 6.56
N ASP A 75 -7.83 -1.50 6.43
CA ASP A 75 -7.82 -0.76 5.17
C ASP A 75 -7.25 -1.64 4.06
N LYS A 76 -8.12 -2.11 3.16
CA LYS A 76 -7.76 -3.02 2.06
C LYS A 76 -6.74 -2.41 1.11
N ARG A 77 -6.53 -1.08 1.17
CA ARG A 77 -5.56 -0.36 0.34
C ARG A 77 -4.17 -0.26 0.97
N ASN A 78 -4.02 -0.66 2.24
CA ASN A 78 -2.78 -0.63 3.01
C ASN A 78 -2.05 0.71 2.94
N LEU A 79 -2.77 1.84 2.93
CA LEU A 79 -2.16 3.14 2.65
C LEU A 79 -1.11 3.55 3.68
N HIS A 80 -1.19 3.02 4.90
CA HIS A 80 -0.19 3.22 5.95
C HIS A 80 1.23 2.80 5.50
N LEU A 81 1.36 1.75 4.66
CA LEU A 81 2.64 1.29 4.13
C LEU A 81 3.31 2.30 3.20
N SER A 82 2.56 3.27 2.66
CA SER A 82 3.16 4.38 1.91
C SER A 82 3.96 5.36 2.79
N LYS A 83 3.89 5.23 4.12
CA LYS A 83 4.73 6.03 5.03
C LYS A 83 6.00 5.30 5.43
N GLU A 84 6.02 3.97 5.31
CA GLU A 84 7.22 3.16 5.58
C GLU A 84 8.34 3.56 4.61
N GLY A 85 9.57 3.65 5.14
CA GLY A 85 10.77 4.02 4.38
C GLY A 85 10.92 5.51 4.05
N VAL A 86 9.94 6.36 4.38
CA VAL A 86 10.06 7.82 4.19
C VAL A 86 10.97 8.40 5.27
N ILE A 87 12.02 9.09 4.84
CA ILE A 87 12.90 9.85 5.74
C ILE A 87 12.29 11.25 5.89
N LYS A 88 12.00 11.63 7.13
CA LYS A 88 11.38 12.94 7.43
C LYS A 88 12.39 14.06 7.18
N ALA A 89 11.96 15.10 6.47
CA ALA A 89 12.75 16.32 6.31
C ALA A 89 13.14 16.91 7.68
N GLY A 90 14.39 17.37 7.81
CA GLY A 90 14.96 17.87 9.07
C GLY A 90 15.38 16.80 10.07
N SER A 91 15.25 15.51 9.75
CA SER A 91 15.87 14.45 10.57
C SER A 91 17.39 14.37 10.33
N GLU A 92 18.14 13.85 11.30
CA GLU A 92 19.60 13.66 11.15
C GLU A 92 19.93 12.79 9.93
N ALA A 93 19.13 11.74 9.70
CA ALA A 93 19.26 10.89 8.51
C ALA A 93 19.00 11.65 7.22
N TRP A 94 18.11 12.66 7.22
CA TRP A 94 17.85 13.52 6.06
C TRP A 94 19.05 14.42 5.77
N GLU A 95 19.64 15.02 6.80
CA GLU A 95 20.76 15.95 6.61
C GLU A 95 22.04 15.28 6.12
N LYS A 96 22.25 14.01 6.46
CA LYS A 96 23.37 13.19 5.96
C LYS A 96 23.20 12.69 4.51
N ILE A 97 22.18 13.17 3.80
CA ILE A 97 21.90 12.78 2.41
C ILE A 97 22.23 13.94 1.47
N SER A 98 22.85 13.63 0.33
CA SER A 98 23.19 14.64 -0.68
C SER A 98 21.95 15.28 -1.31
N ALA A 99 22.07 16.51 -1.79
CA ALA A 99 20.96 17.23 -2.43
C ALA A 99 20.31 16.44 -3.58
N GLY A 100 21.12 15.76 -4.40
CA GLY A 100 20.62 14.91 -5.49
C GLY A 100 19.82 13.69 -5.01
N ASP A 101 20.19 13.07 -3.89
CA ASP A 101 19.42 11.94 -3.33
C ASP A 101 18.16 12.44 -2.59
N LYS A 102 18.22 13.59 -1.91
CA LYS A 102 17.04 14.28 -1.37
C LYS A 102 15.98 14.50 -2.46
N ALA A 103 16.38 15.08 -3.61
CA ALA A 103 15.48 15.31 -4.75
C ALA A 103 14.89 14.00 -5.33
N LYS A 104 15.68 12.92 -5.42
CA LYS A 104 15.18 11.60 -5.85
C LYS A 104 14.12 11.04 -4.90
N ARG A 105 14.32 11.19 -3.59
CA ARG A 105 13.38 10.74 -2.55
C ARG A 105 12.08 11.55 -2.58
N GLU A 106 12.16 12.87 -2.74
CA GLU A 106 10.99 13.73 -2.90
C GLU A 106 10.17 13.33 -4.12
N ARG A 107 10.82 13.17 -5.29
CA ARG A 107 10.16 12.69 -6.51
C ARG A 107 9.51 11.32 -6.31
N ALA A 108 10.15 10.39 -5.60
CA ALA A 108 9.57 9.08 -5.32
C ALA A 108 8.28 9.20 -4.47
N VAL A 109 8.28 10.08 -3.46
CA VAL A 109 7.10 10.39 -2.64
C VAL A 109 5.98 11.00 -3.48
N GLU A 110 6.29 11.96 -4.36
CA GLU A 110 5.33 12.60 -5.25
C GLU A 110 4.71 11.62 -6.25
N GLU A 111 5.54 10.82 -6.94
CA GLU A 111 5.10 9.78 -7.87
C GLU A 111 4.13 8.80 -7.18
N ARG A 112 4.45 8.41 -5.95
CA ARG A 112 3.61 7.51 -5.16
C ARG A 112 2.30 8.18 -4.73
N LYS A 113 2.37 9.41 -4.22
CA LYS A 113 1.18 10.19 -3.84
C LYS A 113 0.24 10.37 -5.02
N ALA A 114 0.77 10.67 -6.21
CA ALA A 114 0.01 10.80 -7.44
C ALA A 114 -0.72 9.49 -7.81
N LYS A 115 -0.02 8.34 -7.75
CA LYS A 115 -0.64 7.02 -8.00
C LYS A 115 -1.76 6.69 -7.01
N LEU A 116 -1.55 6.97 -5.73
CA LEU A 116 -2.52 6.65 -4.67
C LEU A 116 -3.78 7.52 -4.69
N LYS A 117 -3.81 8.62 -5.46
CA LYS A 117 -5.06 9.37 -5.75
C LYS A 117 -6.10 8.49 -6.45
N ASN A 118 -5.69 7.47 -7.20
CA ASN A 118 -6.60 6.51 -7.81
C ASN A 118 -7.09 5.49 -6.75
N PRO A 119 -8.41 5.35 -6.51
CA PRO A 119 -8.94 4.44 -5.49
C PRO A 119 -8.69 2.96 -5.80
N ASN A 120 -8.43 2.61 -7.06
CA ASN A 120 -8.08 1.24 -7.46
C ASN A 120 -6.62 0.89 -7.13
N MET A 121 -5.80 1.89 -6.76
CA MET A 121 -4.41 1.67 -6.39
C MET A 121 -4.28 1.40 -4.89
N TYR A 122 -3.46 0.41 -4.55
CA TYR A 122 -3.17 -0.02 -3.19
C TYR A 122 -1.67 -0.25 -3.00
N CYS A 123 -1.19 -0.20 -1.75
CA CYS A 123 0.17 -0.62 -1.42
C CYS A 123 0.21 -2.13 -1.19
N SER A 124 1.11 -2.81 -1.90
CA SER A 124 1.38 -4.23 -1.67
C SER A 124 1.98 -4.44 -0.29
N THR A 125 1.62 -5.53 0.37
CA THR A 125 2.18 -5.94 1.67
C THR A 125 3.45 -6.77 1.53
N THR A 126 3.66 -7.39 0.37
CA THR A 126 4.74 -8.36 0.13
C THR A 126 5.70 -7.92 -0.97
N ARG A 127 5.29 -6.98 -1.83
CA ARG A 127 6.10 -6.52 -2.96
C ARG A 127 6.73 -5.17 -2.69
N LEU A 128 8.05 -5.11 -2.84
CA LEU A 128 8.88 -3.92 -2.71
C LEU A 128 9.27 -3.39 -4.09
N LEU A 129 9.33 -2.07 -4.20
CA LEU A 129 10.00 -1.32 -5.25
C LEU A 129 11.33 -0.83 -4.68
N ILE A 130 12.42 -1.25 -5.31
CA ILE A 130 13.79 -0.84 -4.96
C ILE A 130 14.27 0.10 -6.07
N ARG A 131 14.71 1.31 -5.69
CA ARG A 131 15.33 2.28 -6.60
C ARG A 131 16.82 2.42 -6.26
N ASN A 132 17.57 3.01 -7.20
CA ASN A 132 19.03 3.12 -7.16
C ASN A 132 19.72 1.74 -7.19
N VAL A 133 19.15 0.77 -7.89
CA VAL A 133 19.80 -0.53 -8.13
C VAL A 133 21.00 -0.32 -9.06
N PRO A 134 22.20 -0.83 -8.73
CA PRO A 134 23.36 -0.77 -9.62
C PRO A 134 23.10 -1.42 -10.98
N LYS A 135 23.82 -0.98 -12.02
CA LYS A 135 23.58 -1.43 -13.40
C LYS A 135 24.09 -2.84 -13.68
N ASP A 136 25.08 -3.26 -12.92
CA ASP A 136 25.76 -4.55 -12.91
C ASP A 136 25.06 -5.59 -12.03
N TYR A 137 24.05 -5.19 -11.25
CA TYR A 137 23.24 -6.12 -10.47
C TYR A 137 22.31 -6.93 -11.37
N ASP A 138 22.28 -8.24 -11.15
CA ASP A 138 21.28 -9.14 -11.71
C ASP A 138 20.17 -9.48 -10.69
N GLU A 139 19.12 -10.17 -11.15
CA GLU A 139 18.04 -10.60 -10.26
C GLU A 139 18.49 -11.61 -9.19
N GLY A 140 19.55 -12.38 -9.43
CA GLY A 140 20.09 -13.37 -8.48
C GLY A 140 20.79 -12.73 -7.29
N ALA A 141 21.70 -11.80 -7.56
CA ALA A 141 22.38 -10.97 -6.60
C ALA A 141 21.39 -10.15 -5.76
N LEU A 142 20.34 -9.60 -6.40
CA LEU A 142 19.30 -8.87 -5.69
C LEU A 142 18.51 -9.76 -4.73
N ARG A 143 18.16 -10.99 -5.14
CA ARG A 143 17.52 -12.00 -4.27
C ARG A 143 18.41 -12.38 -3.10
N GLY A 144 19.70 -12.60 -3.36
CA GLY A 144 20.70 -12.93 -2.35
C GLY A 144 20.84 -11.84 -1.30
N LEU A 145 20.96 -10.58 -1.74
CA LEU A 145 21.04 -9.41 -0.85
C LEU A 145 19.79 -9.27 0.03
N CYS A 146 18.60 -9.35 -0.56
CA CYS A 146 17.34 -9.26 0.18
C CYS A 146 17.22 -10.36 1.24
N THR A 147 17.57 -11.61 0.87
CA THR A 147 17.59 -12.75 1.79
C THR A 147 18.58 -12.55 2.94
N LYS A 148 19.79 -12.08 2.63
CA LYS A 148 20.83 -11.78 3.61
C LYS A 148 20.36 -10.74 4.62
N LEU A 149 19.86 -9.59 4.16
CA LEU A 149 19.40 -8.51 5.04
C LEU A 149 18.27 -8.95 5.98
N VAL A 150 17.35 -9.79 5.50
CA VAL A 150 16.29 -10.35 6.36
C VAL A 150 16.89 -11.27 7.43
N LYS A 151 17.82 -12.16 7.06
CA LYS A 151 18.46 -13.09 8.00
C LYS A 151 19.35 -12.39 9.02
N GLU A 152 20.04 -11.31 8.64
CA GLU A 152 20.84 -10.51 9.56
C GLU A 152 19.99 -9.96 10.72
N ARG A 153 18.75 -9.56 10.44
CA ARG A 153 17.82 -9.08 11.47
C ARG A 153 17.04 -10.20 12.16
N ALA A 154 16.69 -11.25 11.43
CA ALA A 154 15.87 -12.36 11.90
C ALA A 154 16.52 -13.70 11.52
N GLN A 155 17.50 -14.14 12.32
CA GLN A 155 18.37 -15.28 11.98
C GLN A 155 17.61 -16.61 11.74
N LYS A 156 16.49 -16.81 12.44
CA LYS A 156 15.64 -18.00 12.30
C LYS A 156 14.67 -17.93 11.11
N ALA A 157 14.55 -16.77 10.47
CA ALA A 157 13.66 -16.57 9.34
C ALA A 157 14.16 -17.31 8.10
N LYS A 158 13.20 -17.84 7.33
CA LYS A 158 13.46 -18.50 6.04
C LYS A 158 12.80 -17.70 4.92
N PRO A 159 13.30 -16.49 4.59
CA PRO A 159 12.65 -15.62 3.63
C PRO A 159 12.56 -16.30 2.26
N GLN A 160 11.34 -16.36 1.71
CA GLN A 160 11.08 -16.83 0.36
C GLN A 160 10.75 -15.65 -0.54
N ILE A 161 11.42 -15.57 -1.69
CA ILE A 161 11.19 -14.54 -2.71
C ILE A 161 10.51 -15.20 -3.90
N LYS A 162 9.25 -14.85 -4.14
CA LYS A 162 8.43 -15.35 -5.25
C LYS A 162 8.96 -14.82 -6.58
N HIS A 163 9.16 -13.51 -6.65
CA HIS A 163 9.54 -12.86 -7.89
C HIS A 163 10.54 -11.73 -7.64
N ALA A 164 11.56 -11.63 -8.47
CA ALA A 164 12.46 -10.48 -8.52
C ALA A 164 12.62 -10.10 -9.99
N LYS A 165 12.51 -8.81 -10.29
CA LYS A 165 12.67 -8.31 -11.65
C LYS A 165 13.29 -6.93 -11.68
N ILE A 166 14.40 -6.80 -12.42
CA ILE A 166 15.01 -5.52 -12.71
C ILE A 166 14.34 -4.93 -13.95
N LEU A 167 13.99 -3.65 -13.88
CA LEU A 167 13.38 -2.93 -14.98
C LEU A 167 14.48 -2.50 -15.94
N MET A 168 14.42 -3.06 -17.15
CA MET A 168 15.32 -2.73 -18.24
C MET A 168 14.67 -1.72 -19.18
N ASP A 169 15.49 -0.88 -19.78
CA ASP A 169 15.10 0.01 -20.86
C ASP A 169 15.29 -0.74 -22.16
N THR A 170 14.18 -1.12 -22.78
CA THR A 170 14.16 -1.64 -24.14
C THR A 170 14.09 -0.44 -25.07
N GLY A 171 15.24 0.07 -25.49
CA GLY A 171 15.31 1.04 -26.58
C GLY A 171 14.86 0.41 -27.90
N ASP A 172 15.01 1.16 -28.99
CA ASP A 172 14.42 0.96 -30.33
C ASP A 172 14.96 -0.27 -31.11
N GLY A 173 15.35 -1.35 -30.42
CA GLY A 173 15.70 -2.64 -31.01
C GLY A 173 17.17 -2.83 -31.39
N SER A 174 18.01 -1.79 -31.35
CA SER A 174 19.43 -1.88 -31.78
C SER A 174 20.46 -1.91 -30.65
N ALA A 175 20.10 -1.59 -29.41
CA ALA A 175 21.02 -1.56 -28.27
C ALA A 175 20.62 -2.58 -27.20
N ALA A 176 21.64 -3.21 -26.57
CA ALA A 176 21.44 -4.11 -25.44
C ALA A 176 20.60 -3.41 -24.33
N PRO A 177 19.60 -4.09 -23.73
CA PRO A 177 18.75 -3.48 -22.72
C PRO A 177 19.57 -2.91 -21.56
N LYS A 178 19.34 -1.64 -21.21
CA LYS A 178 20.08 -0.98 -20.11
C LYS A 178 19.23 -0.93 -18.86
N SER A 179 19.80 -1.23 -17.68
CA SER A 179 19.07 -1.14 -16.41
C SER A 179 18.57 0.28 -16.14
N ARG A 180 17.29 0.40 -15.74
CA ARG A 180 16.67 1.67 -15.29
C ARG A 180 16.97 1.98 -13.82
N GLY A 181 17.81 1.18 -13.16
CA GLY A 181 18.16 1.32 -11.75
C GLY A 181 16.97 1.11 -10.81
N ARG A 182 15.97 0.32 -11.25
CA ARG A 182 14.75 0.02 -10.50
C ARG A 182 14.48 -1.46 -10.55
N ALA A 183 14.04 -2.03 -9.45
CA ALA A 183 13.65 -3.43 -9.37
C ALA A 183 12.39 -3.63 -8.52
N PHE A 184 11.66 -4.69 -8.83
CA PHE A 184 10.59 -5.19 -7.97
C PHE A 184 11.02 -6.51 -7.34
N VAL A 185 10.81 -6.65 -6.04
CA VAL A 185 11.03 -7.89 -5.29
C VAL A 185 9.77 -8.23 -4.52
N GLU A 186 9.22 -9.42 -4.74
CA GLU A 186 8.01 -9.92 -4.08
C GLU A 186 8.37 -11.09 -3.17
N PHE A 187 8.13 -10.90 -1.88
CA PHE A 187 8.27 -11.93 -0.87
C PHE A 187 7.01 -12.79 -0.78
N GLU A 188 7.17 -13.97 -0.20
CA GLU A 188 6.05 -14.79 0.24
C GLU A 188 5.29 -14.14 1.40
N ASP A 189 6.03 -13.70 2.42
CA ASP A 189 5.49 -13.17 3.67
C ASP A 189 5.65 -11.65 3.76
N ALA A 190 4.63 -11.00 4.32
CA ALA A 190 4.63 -9.55 4.52
C ALA A 190 5.69 -9.12 5.55
N GLU A 191 5.95 -9.94 6.57
CA GLU A 191 6.94 -9.66 7.60
C GLU A 191 8.36 -9.61 7.03
N HIS A 192 8.70 -10.58 6.15
CA HIS A 192 9.98 -10.59 5.46
C HIS A 192 10.18 -9.36 4.57
N ALA A 193 9.13 -8.93 3.87
CA ALA A 193 9.16 -7.70 3.07
C ALA A 193 9.39 -6.45 3.93
N LEU A 194 8.70 -6.34 5.08
CA LEU A 194 8.86 -5.21 6.00
C LEU A 194 10.27 -5.16 6.59
N VAL A 195 10.80 -6.31 7.03
CA VAL A 195 12.16 -6.41 7.56
C VAL A 195 13.17 -6.01 6.49
N CYS A 196 13.04 -6.56 5.27
CA CYS A 196 13.92 -6.22 4.16
C CYS A 196 13.91 -4.72 3.87
N LEU A 197 12.73 -4.08 3.80
CA LEU A 197 12.60 -2.64 3.57
C LEU A 197 13.36 -1.85 4.65
N ARG A 198 13.18 -2.20 5.92
CA ARG A 198 13.80 -1.48 7.05
C ARG A 198 15.32 -1.65 7.09
N GLN A 199 15.85 -2.82 6.70
CA GLN A 199 17.29 -3.07 6.66
C GLN A 199 17.97 -2.48 5.43
N MET A 200 17.25 -2.40 4.30
CA MET A 200 17.83 -1.97 3.03
C MET A 200 17.70 -0.47 2.77
N ASN A 201 16.59 0.16 3.19
CA ASN A 201 16.34 1.56 2.89
C ASN A 201 17.37 2.48 3.55
N ASN A 202 17.92 3.44 2.78
CA ASN A 202 18.96 4.36 3.24
C ASN A 202 20.28 3.70 3.69
N ASN A 203 20.46 2.40 3.42
CA ASN A 203 21.65 1.68 3.81
C ASN A 203 22.84 2.03 2.87
N PRO A 204 23.95 2.59 3.38
CA PRO A 204 25.10 3.00 2.56
C PRO A 204 25.95 1.83 2.06
N THR A 205 25.80 0.63 2.61
CA THR A 205 26.61 -0.54 2.23
C THR A 205 25.84 -1.55 1.38
N ALA A 206 24.50 -1.43 1.30
CA ALA A 206 23.66 -2.37 0.56
C ALA A 206 24.03 -2.51 -0.93
N PHE A 207 24.40 -1.41 -1.59
CA PHE A 207 24.85 -1.38 -2.98
C PHE A 207 26.27 -0.81 -3.14
N GLY A 208 27.03 -0.73 -2.04
CA GLY A 208 28.31 -0.04 -1.98
C GLY A 208 28.19 1.50 -1.87
N PRO A 209 29.33 2.21 -1.83
CA PRO A 209 29.39 3.63 -1.47
C PRO A 209 28.74 4.57 -2.50
N ALA A 210 28.53 4.09 -3.72
CA ALA A 210 28.06 4.92 -4.84
C ALA A 210 26.58 5.31 -4.74
N ALA A 211 25.73 4.51 -4.08
CA ALA A 211 24.30 4.80 -4.02
C ALA A 211 23.59 4.14 -2.82
N ARG A 212 22.78 4.94 -2.11
CA ARG A 212 21.87 4.42 -1.09
C ARG A 212 20.57 3.93 -1.73
N PRO A 213 20.04 2.75 -1.37
CA PRO A 213 18.74 2.30 -1.84
C PRO A 213 17.62 3.22 -1.34
N ILE A 214 16.61 3.39 -2.20
CA ILE A 214 15.30 3.91 -1.80
C ILE A 214 14.33 2.75 -1.96
N VAL A 215 13.83 2.24 -0.84
CA VAL A 215 12.96 1.06 -0.81
C VAL A 215 11.58 1.45 -0.33
N GLU A 216 10.57 1.11 -1.13
CA GLU A 216 9.17 1.45 -0.89
C GLU A 216 8.30 0.21 -1.12
N PHE A 217 7.15 0.09 -0.47
CA PHE A 217 6.15 -0.87 -0.90
C PHE A 217 5.61 -0.51 -2.30
N ALA A 218 5.49 -1.51 -3.16
CA ALA A 218 5.01 -1.34 -4.52
C ALA A 218 3.54 -0.89 -4.51
N VAL A 219 3.22 0.12 -5.33
CA VAL A 219 1.82 0.52 -5.56
C VAL A 219 1.29 -0.25 -6.75
N GLU A 220 0.23 -1.02 -6.53
CA GLU A 220 -0.36 -1.94 -7.49
C GLU A 220 -1.82 -1.60 -7.78
N ASP A 221 -2.31 -2.02 -8.95
CA ASP A 221 -3.71 -1.87 -9.34
C ASP A 221 -4.51 -3.12 -8.94
N ALA A 222 -5.53 -2.91 -8.10
CA ALA A 222 -6.39 -3.98 -7.60
C ALA A 222 -7.11 -4.73 -8.73
N ARG A 223 -7.38 -4.06 -9.87
CA ARG A 223 -8.06 -4.65 -11.03
C ARG A 223 -7.14 -5.65 -11.74
N LEU A 224 -5.88 -5.29 -11.90
CA LEU A 224 -4.87 -6.17 -12.51
C LEU A 224 -4.63 -7.40 -11.63
N LYS A 225 -4.55 -7.21 -10.31
CA LYS A 225 -4.39 -8.33 -9.36
C LYS A 225 -5.54 -9.34 -9.46
N ARG A 226 -6.78 -8.84 -9.46
CA ARG A 226 -7.98 -9.69 -9.62
C ARG A 226 -7.98 -10.46 -10.93
N LYS A 227 -7.62 -9.80 -12.04
CA LYS A 227 -7.51 -10.43 -13.37
C LYS A 227 -6.44 -11.51 -13.40
N MET A 228 -5.28 -11.29 -12.76
CA MET A 228 -4.22 -12.29 -12.67
C MET A 228 -4.62 -13.48 -11.79
N ALA A 229 -5.28 -13.25 -10.66
CA ALA A 229 -5.79 -14.32 -9.80
C ALA A 229 -6.79 -15.22 -10.53
N LEU A 230 -7.73 -14.63 -11.28
CA LEU A 230 -8.71 -15.37 -12.08
C LEU A 230 -8.05 -16.20 -13.20
N LYS A 231 -6.99 -15.68 -13.82
CA LYS A 231 -6.21 -16.43 -14.82
C LYS A 231 -5.46 -17.61 -14.19
N ALA A 232 -4.92 -17.43 -12.99
CA ALA A 232 -4.21 -18.49 -12.27
C ALA A 232 -5.16 -19.63 -11.87
N THR A 233 -6.37 -19.32 -11.39
CA THR A 233 -7.39 -20.33 -11.06
C THR A 233 -7.83 -21.11 -12.29
N ASN A 234 -8.06 -20.43 -13.42
CA ASN A 234 -8.46 -21.11 -14.66
C ASN A 234 -7.35 -22.03 -15.21
N ARG A 235 -6.08 -21.63 -15.09
CA ARG A 235 -4.94 -22.50 -15.46
C ARG A 235 -4.82 -23.72 -14.55
N GLY A 236 -5.05 -23.56 -13.25
CA GLY A 236 -5.03 -24.67 -12.29
C GLY A 236 -6.17 -25.66 -12.52
N ALA A 237 -7.36 -25.18 -12.84
CA ALA A 237 -8.51 -26.03 -13.20
C ALA A 237 -8.27 -26.82 -14.49
N LYS A 238 -7.67 -26.19 -15.51
CA LYS A 238 -7.34 -26.86 -16.77
C LYS A 238 -6.32 -27.99 -16.59
N LYS A 239 -5.25 -27.76 -15.82
CA LYS A 239 -4.25 -28.79 -15.52
C LYS A 239 -4.82 -30.00 -14.76
N LYS A 240 -5.71 -29.75 -13.80
CA LYS A 240 -6.38 -30.83 -13.04
C LYS A 240 -7.36 -31.65 -13.89
N GLY A 241 -7.93 -31.06 -14.94
CA GLY A 241 -8.75 -31.79 -15.91
C GLY A 241 -7.89 -32.69 -16.81
N GLU A 242 -6.77 -32.16 -17.29
CA GLU A 242 -5.80 -32.91 -18.12
C GLU A 242 -5.14 -34.07 -17.34
N GLU A 243 -4.81 -33.89 -16.04
CA GLU A 243 -4.27 -34.96 -15.17
C GLU A 243 -5.32 -35.99 -14.71
N ALA A 244 -6.62 -35.74 -14.91
CA ALA A 244 -7.69 -36.67 -14.55
C ALA A 244 -8.22 -37.47 -15.77
N GLU A 245 -7.82 -37.07 -16.98
CA GLU A 245 -8.10 -37.78 -18.23
C GLU A 245 -6.94 -38.69 -18.69
N GLU A 246 -5.81 -38.71 -17.96
CA GLU A 246 -4.67 -39.62 -18.12
C GLU A 246 -4.67 -40.70 -17.03
#